data_AF-A0AAD9UXB2-F1
#
_entry.id   AF-A0AAD9UXB2-F1
#
_cell.length_a   1.000
_cell.length_b   1.000
_cell.length_c   1.000
_cell.angle_alpha   90.00
_cell.angle_beta   90.00
_cell.angle_gamma   90.00
#
_symmetry.space_group_name_H-M   'P 1'
#
loop_
_entity.id
_entity.type
_entity.pdbx_description
1 polymer ?
#
loop_
_entity_poly.entity_id
_entity_poly.type
_entity_poly.pdbx_seq_one_letter_code
_entity_poly.pdbx_strand_id
1 'polypeptide(L)'
;MVLKYVLAHTNVSSYESVNDTPVSSCFKRYYQTVRFTLKATRLAKKVRKWFCDDRLKNKDLEYRVTAKESFTMCHQFMTLLSALELEDDQPVHIFALDVFATIAVNLRDSVSIFSRIKKVTDEEVMSLTGVTCNYFRACALFSSATWTIGHCVPANTKQIKQELGVGFGVNTMESRESKHVSVARFARNTHHSTRWVQVLRHEYISLIWLRENGCDLVKHTPTKTKYIPP
;
A
#
# COMPACT_ATOMS: atom_id res chain seq x y z
N MET A 1 -1.01 -11.51 -6.94
CA MET A 1 -0.05 -11.86 -8.00
C MET A 1 1.15 -12.61 -7.44
N VAL A 2 2.09 -11.96 -6.74
CA VAL A 2 3.31 -12.61 -6.17
C VAL A 2 3.01 -13.84 -5.30
N LEU A 3 2.01 -13.77 -4.40
CA LEU A 3 1.64 -14.93 -3.58
C LEU A 3 1.22 -16.14 -4.43
N LYS A 4 0.41 -15.94 -5.49
CA LYS A 4 -0.01 -17.04 -6.38
C LYS A 4 1.20 -17.65 -7.10
N TYR A 5 2.14 -16.81 -7.54
CA TYR A 5 3.39 -17.24 -8.15
C TYR A 5 4.23 -18.11 -7.20
N VAL A 6 4.53 -17.64 -5.99
CA VAL A 6 5.42 -18.39 -5.07
C VAL A 6 4.82 -19.71 -4.60
N LEU A 7 3.48 -19.80 -4.51
CA LEU A 7 2.76 -21.04 -4.20
C LEU A 7 2.88 -22.04 -5.34
N ALA A 8 2.72 -21.60 -6.59
CA ALA A 8 2.88 -22.44 -7.78
C ALA A 8 4.33 -22.93 -7.91
N HIS A 9 5.30 -22.04 -7.72
CA HIS A 9 6.73 -22.37 -7.81
C HIS A 9 7.18 -23.39 -6.75
N THR A 10 6.61 -23.34 -5.55
CA THR A 10 6.99 -24.24 -4.44
C THR A 10 6.24 -25.57 -4.46
N ASN A 11 5.19 -25.72 -5.29
CA ASN A 11 4.26 -26.85 -5.27
C ASN A 11 3.76 -27.18 -3.84
N VAL A 12 3.13 -26.21 -3.20
CA VAL A 12 2.79 -26.26 -1.76
C VAL A 12 1.69 -27.26 -1.36
N SER A 13 1.13 -28.02 -2.30
CA SER A 13 0.02 -28.96 -2.07
C SER A 13 0.36 -30.06 -1.07
N SER A 14 1.65 -30.34 -0.87
CA SER A 14 2.19 -31.36 0.04
C SER A 14 2.39 -30.90 1.49
N TYR A 15 2.16 -29.62 1.82
CA TYR A 15 2.45 -29.07 3.16
C TYR A 15 1.20 -28.51 3.84
N GLU A 16 0.99 -28.84 5.11
CA GLU A 16 -0.15 -28.37 5.92
C GLU A 16 0.15 -27.05 6.66
N SER A 17 1.42 -26.83 7.04
CA SER A 17 1.86 -25.58 7.68
C SER A 17 2.94 -24.87 6.90
N VAL A 18 2.95 -23.54 7.02
CA VAL A 18 4.07 -22.70 6.56
C VAL A 18 5.37 -23.08 7.26
N ASN A 19 5.30 -23.68 8.45
CA ASN A 19 6.50 -24.13 9.15
C ASN A 19 7.14 -25.36 8.50
N ASP A 20 6.35 -26.19 7.84
CA ASP A 20 6.79 -27.47 7.27
C ASP A 20 7.43 -27.31 5.89
N THR A 21 7.20 -26.16 5.24
CA THR A 21 7.79 -25.86 3.93
C THR A 21 9.31 -25.64 4.06
N PRO A 22 10.14 -26.21 3.15
CA PRO A 22 11.59 -26.07 3.17
C PRO A 22 12.06 -24.61 3.20
N VAL A 23 13.13 -24.33 3.94
CA VAL A 23 13.67 -22.96 4.07
C VAL A 23 14.14 -22.39 2.73
N SER A 24 14.67 -23.24 1.85
CA SER A 24 15.07 -22.87 0.49
C SER A 24 13.90 -22.60 -0.46
N SER A 25 12.67 -22.98 -0.09
CA SER A 25 11.53 -22.84 -0.98
C SER A 25 11.11 -21.38 -1.20
N CYS A 26 10.65 -21.07 -2.42
CA CYS A 26 10.23 -19.73 -2.82
C CYS A 26 9.12 -19.17 -1.89
N PHE A 27 8.15 -20.00 -1.50
CA PHE A 27 7.07 -19.61 -0.59
C PHE A 27 7.56 -19.32 0.84
N LYS A 28 8.50 -20.12 1.36
CA LYS A 28 9.06 -19.89 2.69
C LYS A 28 9.87 -18.61 2.74
N ARG A 29 10.70 -18.35 1.71
CA ARG A 29 11.45 -17.10 1.54
C ARG A 29 10.50 -15.91 1.43
N TYR A 30 9.44 -16.00 0.62
CA TYR A 30 8.38 -14.98 0.56
C TYR A 30 7.80 -14.68 1.95
N TYR A 31 7.37 -15.71 2.68
CA TYR A 31 6.76 -15.53 3.99
C TYR A 31 7.73 -14.90 5.00
N GLN A 32 8.99 -15.36 5.03
CA GLN A 32 10.03 -14.81 5.90
C GLN A 32 10.31 -13.34 5.57
N THR A 33 10.45 -12.99 4.29
CA THR A 33 10.69 -11.61 3.86
C THR A 33 9.53 -10.69 4.21
N VAL A 34 8.28 -11.12 3.96
CA VAL A 34 7.09 -10.35 4.36
C VAL A 34 7.03 -10.15 5.88
N ARG A 35 7.35 -11.18 6.66
CA ARG A 35 7.25 -11.15 8.13
C ARG A 35 8.37 -10.37 8.80
N PHE A 36 9.61 -10.63 8.43
CA PHE A 36 10.80 -10.21 9.17
C PHE A 36 11.50 -9.01 8.52
N THR A 37 11.57 -8.99 7.19
CA THR A 37 12.25 -7.91 6.44
C THR A 37 11.31 -6.72 6.24
N LEU A 38 10.16 -6.94 5.60
CA LEU A 38 9.14 -5.91 5.36
C LEU A 38 8.33 -5.58 6.62
N LYS A 39 8.40 -6.42 7.65
CA LYS A 39 7.67 -6.27 8.92
C LYS A 39 6.15 -6.11 8.73
N ALA A 40 5.59 -6.62 7.64
CA ALA A 40 4.16 -6.68 7.36
C ALA A 40 3.51 -7.83 8.16
N THR A 41 3.60 -7.74 9.49
CA THR A 41 3.28 -8.84 10.42
C THR A 41 1.81 -9.25 10.38
N ARG A 42 0.89 -8.32 10.07
CA ARG A 42 -0.55 -8.61 9.95
C ARG A 42 -0.82 -9.40 8.67
N LEU A 43 -0.26 -8.97 7.54
CA LEU A 43 -0.28 -9.74 6.29
C LEU A 43 0.32 -11.14 6.50
N ALA A 44 1.52 -11.24 7.10
CA ALA A 44 2.15 -12.53 7.36
C ALA A 44 1.27 -13.45 8.23
N LYS A 45 0.68 -12.93 9.32
CA LYS A 45 -0.25 -13.70 10.15
C LYS A 45 -1.47 -14.19 9.36
N LYS A 46 -2.02 -13.34 8.49
CA LYS A 46 -3.17 -13.68 7.64
C LYS A 46 -2.80 -14.73 6.60
N VAL A 47 -1.65 -14.61 5.93
CA VAL A 47 -1.12 -15.61 4.99
C VAL A 47 -0.92 -16.95 5.70
N ARG A 48 -0.30 -16.96 6.88
CA ARG A 48 -0.10 -18.19 7.66
C ARG A 48 -1.42 -18.86 8.01
N LYS A 49 -2.37 -18.09 8.55
CA LYS A 49 -3.70 -18.61 8.91
C LYS A 49 -4.41 -19.17 7.68
N TRP A 50 -4.42 -18.41 6.59
CA TRP A 50 -5.05 -18.81 5.33
C TRP A 50 -4.43 -20.09 4.77
N PHE A 51 -3.10 -20.21 4.79
CA PHE A 51 -2.39 -21.38 4.29
C PHE A 51 -2.77 -22.66 5.03
N CYS A 52 -2.89 -22.60 6.36
CA CYS A 52 -3.28 -23.74 7.19
C CYS A 52 -4.78 -24.06 7.13
N ASP A 53 -5.64 -23.04 7.24
CA ASP A 53 -7.05 -23.26 7.59
C ASP A 53 -8.02 -23.12 6.41
N ASP A 54 -7.68 -22.27 5.43
CA ASP A 54 -8.64 -21.76 4.43
C ASP A 54 -8.26 -22.13 2.99
N ARG A 55 -6.98 -22.43 2.71
CA ARG A 55 -6.47 -22.77 1.38
C ARG A 55 -7.19 -23.98 0.77
N LEU A 56 -7.40 -25.04 1.54
CA LEU A 56 -8.08 -26.27 1.09
C LEU A 56 -9.58 -26.09 0.87
N LYS A 57 -10.17 -24.98 1.35
CA LYS A 57 -11.59 -24.67 1.22
C LYS A 57 -11.90 -23.85 -0.04
N ASN A 58 -10.96 -23.76 -0.99
CA ASN A 58 -11.03 -22.91 -2.17
C ASN A 58 -11.38 -21.44 -1.86
N LYS A 59 -11.00 -20.95 -0.67
CA LYS A 59 -11.18 -19.55 -0.31
C LYS A 59 -9.97 -18.75 -0.73
N ASP A 60 -10.20 -17.67 -1.46
CA ASP A 60 -9.14 -16.71 -1.77
C ASP A 60 -8.64 -16.00 -0.50
N LEU A 61 -7.37 -15.59 -0.52
CA LEU A 61 -6.81 -14.77 0.54
C LEU A 61 -7.40 -13.35 0.46
N GLU A 62 -8.33 -13.06 1.35
CA GLU A 62 -8.84 -11.70 1.54
C GLU A 62 -8.04 -10.96 2.62
N TYR A 63 -7.38 -9.86 2.23
CA TYR A 63 -6.67 -9.01 3.16
C TYR A 63 -6.70 -7.54 2.73
N ARG A 64 -7.10 -6.66 3.66
CA ARG A 64 -7.00 -5.21 3.47
C ARG A 64 -5.65 -4.72 3.99
N VAL A 65 -4.80 -4.29 3.07
CA VAL A 65 -3.47 -3.75 3.39
C VAL A 65 -3.62 -2.41 4.09
N THR A 66 -2.84 -2.18 5.14
CA THR A 66 -2.79 -0.87 5.81
C THR A 66 -1.98 0.14 5.01
N ALA A 67 -2.16 1.45 5.24
CA ALA A 67 -1.35 2.49 4.59
C ALA A 67 0.15 2.28 4.85
N LYS A 68 0.52 1.94 6.10
CA LYS A 68 1.90 1.63 6.49
C LYS A 68 2.47 0.44 5.72
N GLU A 69 1.73 -0.67 5.62
CA GLU A 69 2.17 -1.84 4.86
C GLU A 69 2.26 -1.52 3.36
N SER A 70 1.31 -0.77 2.81
CA SER A 70 1.31 -0.37 1.40
C SER A 70 2.55 0.47 1.07
N PHE A 71 2.88 1.44 1.92
CA PHE A 71 4.10 2.23 1.81
C PHE A 71 5.35 1.34 1.85
N THR A 72 5.49 0.50 2.87
CA THR A 72 6.67 -0.36 3.03
C THR A 72 6.82 -1.35 1.87
N MET A 73 5.73 -1.98 1.44
CA MET A 73 5.75 -2.90 0.30
C MET A 73 6.08 -2.18 -1.00
N CYS A 74 5.62 -0.95 -1.21
CA CYS A 74 5.94 -0.15 -2.39
C CYS A 74 7.42 0.30 -2.39
N HIS A 75 7.94 0.70 -1.23
CA HIS A 75 9.32 1.17 -1.07
C HIS A 75 10.34 0.02 -1.15
N GLN A 76 10.05 -1.11 -0.52
CA GLN A 76 10.99 -2.24 -0.37
C GLN A 76 10.62 -3.44 -1.25
N PHE A 77 9.82 -3.24 -2.30
CA PHE A 77 9.37 -4.35 -3.16
C PHE A 77 10.53 -5.12 -3.79
N MET A 78 11.60 -4.42 -4.19
CA MET A 78 12.77 -5.08 -4.80
C MET A 78 13.44 -6.04 -3.82
N THR A 79 13.49 -5.71 -2.52
CA THR A 79 13.98 -6.63 -1.48
C THR A 79 13.14 -7.90 -1.40
N LEU A 80 11.83 -7.82 -1.67
CA LEU A 80 10.99 -8.99 -1.79
C LEU A 80 11.38 -9.84 -3.00
N LEU A 81 11.54 -9.23 -4.18
CA LEU A 81 11.87 -9.96 -5.40
C LEU A 81 13.25 -10.62 -5.35
N SER A 82 14.28 -9.93 -4.88
CA SER A 82 15.62 -10.51 -4.70
C SER A 82 15.61 -11.68 -3.70
N ALA A 83 14.69 -11.67 -2.74
CA ALA A 83 14.50 -12.80 -1.85
C ALA A 83 13.76 -13.99 -2.50
N LEU A 84 13.26 -13.87 -3.73
CA LEU A 84 12.60 -14.95 -4.47
C LEU A 84 13.48 -15.56 -5.56
N GLU A 85 14.54 -14.87 -5.99
CA GLU A 85 15.52 -15.35 -6.97
C GLU A 85 16.25 -16.60 -6.46
N LEU A 86 16.29 -17.66 -7.26
CA LEU A 86 17.04 -18.89 -7.01
C LEU A 86 18.16 -19.06 -8.06
N GLU A 87 19.28 -19.70 -7.68
CA GLU A 87 20.45 -19.84 -8.56
C GLU A 87 20.14 -20.65 -9.84
N ASP A 88 19.22 -21.62 -9.75
CA ASP A 88 18.82 -22.50 -10.86
C ASP A 88 17.46 -22.12 -11.49
N ASP A 89 17.06 -20.85 -11.37
CA ASP A 89 15.77 -20.38 -11.88
C ASP A 89 15.67 -20.56 -13.41
N GLN A 90 14.59 -21.22 -13.83
CA GLN A 90 14.27 -21.35 -15.25
C GLN A 90 13.88 -19.98 -15.85
N PRO A 91 14.06 -19.76 -17.16
CA PRO A 91 13.74 -18.49 -17.81
C PRO A 91 12.31 -17.98 -17.54
N VAL A 92 11.35 -18.87 -17.33
CA VAL A 92 9.96 -18.52 -16.98
C VAL A 92 9.83 -17.84 -15.61
N HIS A 93 10.67 -18.22 -14.64
CA HIS A 93 10.70 -17.65 -13.30
C HIS A 93 11.36 -16.28 -13.30
N ILE A 94 12.49 -16.16 -14.01
CA ILE A 94 13.18 -14.88 -14.24
C ILE A 94 12.21 -13.88 -14.89
N PHE A 95 11.55 -14.29 -15.98
CA PHE A 95 10.57 -13.46 -16.66
C PHE A 95 9.41 -13.01 -15.74
N ALA A 96 8.88 -13.92 -14.90
CA ALA A 96 7.82 -13.57 -13.96
C ALA A 96 8.29 -12.54 -12.92
N LEU A 97 9.51 -12.66 -12.40
CA LEU A 97 10.10 -11.70 -11.48
C LEU A 97 10.33 -10.34 -12.14
N ASP A 98 10.81 -10.31 -13.39
CA ASP A 98 10.98 -9.09 -14.19
C ASP A 98 9.66 -8.36 -14.44
N VAL A 99 8.59 -9.11 -14.71
CA VAL A 99 7.23 -8.56 -14.81
C VAL A 99 6.81 -7.92 -13.49
N PHE A 100 7.04 -8.59 -12.36
CA PHE A 100 6.70 -8.04 -11.05
C PHE A 100 7.52 -6.80 -10.72
N ALA A 101 8.81 -6.80 -11.05
CA ALA A 101 9.70 -5.66 -10.88
C ALA A 101 9.19 -4.47 -11.70
N THR A 102 8.87 -4.70 -12.97
CA THR A 102 8.34 -3.68 -13.88
C THR A 102 7.05 -3.06 -13.34
N ILE A 103 6.09 -3.89 -12.92
CA ILE A 103 4.82 -3.40 -12.35
C ILE A 103 5.09 -2.58 -11.08
N ALA A 104 5.94 -3.06 -10.17
CA ALA A 104 6.17 -2.41 -8.89
C ALA A 104 6.95 -1.10 -9.00
N VAL A 105 7.97 -1.04 -9.88
CA VAL A 105 8.74 0.18 -10.13
C VAL A 105 7.84 1.27 -10.71
N ASN A 106 7.07 0.95 -11.76
CA ASN A 106 6.17 1.94 -12.35
C ASN A 106 5.08 2.39 -11.36
N LEU A 107 4.58 1.50 -10.50
CA LEU A 107 3.65 1.87 -9.43
C LEU A 107 4.30 2.82 -8.42
N ARG A 108 5.51 2.48 -7.93
CA ARG A 108 6.25 3.30 -6.96
C ARG A 108 6.53 4.69 -7.50
N ASP A 109 7.00 4.77 -8.74
CA ASP A 109 7.37 6.04 -9.35
C ASP A 109 6.12 6.89 -9.62
N SER A 110 5.01 6.25 -10.04
CA SER A 110 3.69 6.91 -10.13
C SER A 110 3.29 7.52 -8.79
N VAL A 111 3.27 6.70 -7.72
CA VAL A 111 2.90 7.12 -6.36
C VAL A 111 3.79 8.26 -5.89
N SER A 112 5.10 8.21 -6.14
CA SER A 112 6.03 9.26 -5.75
C SER A 112 5.76 10.63 -6.39
N ILE A 113 5.09 10.67 -7.54
CA ILE A 113 4.74 11.93 -8.23
C ILE A 113 3.35 12.38 -7.81
N PHE A 114 2.33 11.53 -7.93
CA PHE A 114 0.95 11.96 -7.65
C PHE A 114 0.66 12.18 -6.16
N SER A 115 1.47 11.62 -5.24
CA SER A 115 1.32 11.88 -3.81
C SER A 115 1.85 13.26 -3.37
N ARG A 116 2.42 14.04 -4.29
CA ARG A 116 2.99 15.36 -3.96
C ARG A 116 1.88 16.40 -3.79
N ILE A 117 2.07 17.26 -2.79
CA ILE A 117 1.15 18.35 -2.44
C ILE A 117 1.64 19.68 -3.03
N LYS A 118 2.96 19.91 -3.06
CA LYS A 118 3.57 21.15 -3.57
C LYS A 118 3.46 21.25 -5.09
N LYS A 119 3.88 22.40 -5.64
CA LYS A 119 3.93 22.67 -7.09
C LYS A 119 4.61 21.51 -7.84
N VAL A 120 3.90 20.96 -8.83
CA VAL A 120 4.36 19.88 -9.73
C VAL A 120 4.66 20.50 -11.10
N THR A 121 5.79 20.13 -11.71
CA THR A 121 6.21 20.71 -13.00
C THR A 121 5.52 20.04 -14.19
N ASP A 122 5.64 20.59 -15.40
CA ASP A 122 5.09 19.94 -16.61
C ASP A 122 5.82 18.64 -16.93
N GLU A 123 7.14 18.63 -16.73
CA GLU A 123 7.99 17.45 -16.89
C GLU A 123 7.57 16.33 -15.94
N GLU A 124 7.19 16.66 -14.70
CA GLU A 124 6.70 15.69 -13.73
C GLU A 124 5.33 15.13 -14.10
N VAL A 125 4.42 15.94 -14.68
CA VAL A 125 3.13 15.45 -15.20
C VAL A 125 3.32 14.56 -16.42
N MET A 126 4.25 14.90 -17.31
CA MET A 126 4.62 14.06 -18.46
C MET A 126 5.22 12.74 -17.99
N SER A 127 6.17 12.80 -17.05
CA SER A 127 6.77 11.61 -16.43
C SER A 127 5.71 10.72 -15.78
N LEU A 128 4.79 11.30 -15.00
CA LEU A 128 3.65 10.60 -14.40
C LEU A 128 2.82 9.88 -15.46
N THR A 129 2.51 10.54 -16.57
CA THR A 129 1.77 9.93 -17.69
C THR A 129 2.52 8.73 -18.26
N GLY A 130 3.83 8.84 -18.46
CA GLY A 130 4.68 7.74 -18.92
C GLY A 130 4.66 6.53 -17.97
N VAL A 131 4.95 6.76 -16.68
CA VAL A 131 5.01 5.66 -15.69
C VAL A 131 3.65 5.03 -15.42
N THR A 132 2.57 5.80 -15.43
CA THR A 132 1.20 5.27 -15.25
C THR A 132 0.73 4.48 -16.47
N CYS A 133 1.07 4.91 -17.69
CA CYS A 133 0.83 4.13 -18.91
C CYS A 133 1.61 2.81 -18.90
N ASN A 134 2.88 2.83 -18.51
CA ASN A 134 3.69 1.60 -18.41
C ASN A 134 3.15 0.65 -17.34
N TYR A 135 2.77 1.18 -16.17
CA TYR A 135 2.10 0.40 -15.13
C TYR A 135 0.81 -0.26 -15.65
N PHE A 136 -0.03 0.51 -16.36
CA PHE A 136 -1.27 -0.02 -16.93
C PHE A 136 -1.02 -1.11 -17.96
N ARG A 137 -0.10 -0.89 -18.90
CA ARG A 137 0.26 -1.88 -19.93
C ARG A 137 0.78 -3.18 -19.30
N ALA A 138 1.69 -3.07 -18.33
CA ALA A 138 2.22 -4.25 -17.64
C ALA A 138 1.12 -5.00 -16.87
N CYS A 139 0.24 -4.28 -16.17
CA CYS A 139 -0.90 -4.88 -15.48
C CYS A 139 -1.91 -5.52 -16.45
N ALA A 140 -2.19 -4.89 -17.59
CA ALA A 140 -3.13 -5.41 -18.59
C ALA A 140 -2.61 -6.68 -19.28
N LEU A 141 -1.30 -6.78 -19.48
CA LEU A 141 -0.67 -7.94 -20.12
C LEU A 141 -0.49 -9.12 -19.15
N PHE A 142 -0.18 -8.86 -17.87
CA PHE A 142 0.31 -9.90 -16.97
C PHE A 142 -0.42 -10.03 -15.63
N SER A 143 -1.44 -9.19 -15.37
CA SER A 143 -2.15 -9.14 -14.09
C SER A 143 -3.62 -8.71 -14.29
N SER A 144 -4.27 -8.25 -13.23
CA SER A 144 -5.55 -7.56 -13.30
C SER A 144 -5.35 -6.07 -13.65
N ALA A 145 -6.08 -5.57 -14.65
CA ALA A 145 -5.96 -4.19 -15.09
C ALA A 145 -6.45 -3.19 -14.03
N THR A 146 -5.54 -2.36 -13.51
CA THR A 146 -5.87 -1.23 -12.60
C THR A 146 -5.96 0.07 -13.40
N TRP A 147 -7.07 0.24 -14.14
CA TRP A 147 -7.29 1.39 -15.03
C TRP A 147 -7.25 2.75 -14.31
N THR A 148 -7.62 2.78 -13.03
CA THR A 148 -7.65 4.02 -12.23
C THR A 148 -6.27 4.67 -12.11
N ILE A 149 -5.23 3.88 -11.85
CA ILE A 149 -3.86 4.41 -11.76
C ILE A 149 -3.34 4.76 -13.16
N GLY A 150 -3.68 3.95 -14.18
CA GLY A 150 -3.24 4.16 -15.55
C GLY A 150 -3.79 5.41 -16.23
N HIS A 151 -5.05 5.74 -15.99
CA HIS A 151 -5.77 6.77 -16.75
C HIS A 151 -6.29 7.91 -15.87
N CYS A 152 -6.91 7.61 -14.72
CA CYS A 152 -7.50 8.65 -13.89
C CYS A 152 -6.43 9.50 -13.20
N VAL A 153 -5.42 8.87 -12.60
CA VAL A 153 -4.36 9.58 -11.86
C VAL A 153 -3.64 10.64 -12.73
N PRO A 154 -3.11 10.34 -13.93
CA PRO A 154 -2.44 11.35 -14.74
C PRO A 154 -3.40 12.46 -15.20
N ALA A 155 -4.63 12.11 -15.61
CA ALA A 155 -5.64 13.08 -16.04
C ALA A 155 -6.01 14.06 -14.91
N ASN A 156 -6.31 13.54 -13.71
CA ASN A 156 -6.67 14.36 -12.57
C ASN A 156 -5.48 15.17 -12.04
N THR A 157 -4.25 14.64 -12.12
CA THR A 157 -3.06 15.39 -11.72
C THR A 157 -2.84 16.59 -12.64
N LYS A 158 -3.02 16.41 -13.96
CA LYS A 158 -2.96 17.49 -14.93
C LYS A 158 -4.04 18.55 -14.65
N GLN A 159 -5.27 18.13 -14.39
CA GLN A 159 -6.38 19.03 -14.10
C GLN A 159 -6.11 19.86 -12.82
N ILE A 160 -5.76 19.22 -11.71
CA ILE A 160 -5.48 19.92 -10.45
C ILE A 160 -4.31 20.90 -10.60
N LYS A 161 -3.27 20.52 -11.35
CA LYS A 161 -2.17 21.43 -11.64
C LYS A 161 -2.65 22.67 -12.41
N GLN A 162 -3.48 22.49 -13.44
CA GLN A 162 -3.98 23.58 -14.27
C GLN A 162 -4.90 24.52 -13.49
N GLU A 163 -5.77 23.98 -12.63
CA GLU A 163 -6.75 24.76 -11.87
C GLU A 163 -6.14 25.44 -10.63
N LEU A 164 -5.24 24.74 -9.92
CA LEU A 164 -4.79 25.13 -8.58
C LEU A 164 -3.27 25.32 -8.45
N GLY A 165 -2.48 24.96 -9.47
CA GLY A 165 -1.02 25.09 -9.45
C GLY A 165 -0.29 24.17 -8.46
N VAL A 166 -0.97 23.16 -7.94
CA VAL A 166 -0.49 22.23 -6.89
C VAL A 166 -0.54 20.78 -7.36
N GLY A 167 0.07 19.87 -6.59
CA GLY A 167 0.07 18.45 -6.90
C GLY A 167 -1.21 17.73 -6.47
N PHE A 168 -1.48 16.56 -7.07
CA PHE A 168 -2.69 15.79 -6.83
C PHE A 168 -2.88 15.34 -5.36
N GLY A 169 -1.80 15.27 -4.58
CA GLY A 169 -1.83 14.92 -3.16
C GLY A 169 -2.65 15.88 -2.28
N VAL A 170 -3.04 17.05 -2.79
CA VAL A 170 -3.99 17.93 -2.08
C VAL A 170 -5.39 17.30 -1.95
N ASN A 171 -5.78 16.44 -2.90
CA ASN A 171 -7.11 15.83 -2.94
C ASN A 171 -7.16 14.48 -2.18
N THR A 172 -6.37 14.36 -1.11
CA THR A 172 -6.31 13.12 -0.32
C THR A 172 -7.47 13.05 0.68
N MET A 173 -7.91 11.81 0.94
CA MET A 173 -8.93 11.52 1.95
C MET A 173 -8.33 11.22 3.33
N GLU A 174 -7.01 11.28 3.49
CA GLU A 174 -6.31 10.88 4.74
C GLU A 174 -6.79 11.67 5.96
N SER A 175 -7.06 12.97 5.81
CA SER A 175 -7.58 13.79 6.89
C SER A 175 -8.98 13.36 7.33
N ARG A 176 -9.83 12.91 6.39
CA ARG A 176 -11.17 12.38 6.69
C ARG A 176 -11.07 11.06 7.45
N GLU A 177 -10.22 10.14 7.02
CA GLU A 177 -9.97 8.88 7.73
C GLU A 177 -9.42 9.11 9.14
N SER A 178 -8.46 10.02 9.30
CA SER A 178 -7.91 10.40 10.62
C SER A 178 -8.98 11.00 11.53
N LYS A 179 -9.88 11.81 10.97
CA LYS A 179 -11.04 12.36 11.69
C LYS A 179 -11.98 11.25 12.15
N HIS A 180 -12.28 10.27 11.30
CA HIS A 180 -13.13 9.13 11.66
C HIS A 180 -12.55 8.34 12.85
N VAL A 181 -11.23 8.13 12.89
CA VAL A 181 -10.55 7.49 14.03
C VAL A 181 -10.72 8.30 15.32
N SER A 182 -10.58 9.62 15.26
CA SER A 182 -10.77 10.52 16.41
C SER A 182 -12.22 10.51 16.91
N VAL A 183 -13.19 10.58 16.00
CA VAL A 183 -14.63 10.50 16.33
C VAL A 183 -14.97 9.16 16.99
N ALA A 184 -14.47 8.05 16.45
CA ALA A 184 -14.65 6.73 17.04
C ALA A 184 -14.03 6.63 18.44
N ARG A 185 -12.90 7.31 18.68
CA ARG A 185 -12.27 7.39 20.01
C ARG A 185 -13.14 8.16 21.00
N PHE A 186 -13.72 9.29 20.59
CA PHE A 186 -14.64 10.05 21.45
C PHE A 186 -15.87 9.23 21.81
N ALA A 187 -16.42 8.45 20.88
CA ALA A 187 -17.61 7.64 21.11
C ALA A 187 -17.44 6.52 22.16
N ARG A 188 -16.21 6.03 22.39
CA ARG A 188 -15.95 4.88 23.29
C ARG A 188 -16.42 5.07 24.72
N ASN A 189 -16.33 6.28 25.25
CA ASN A 189 -16.61 6.59 26.66
C ASN A 189 -17.86 7.46 26.83
N THR A 190 -18.84 7.33 25.93
CA THR A 190 -20.05 8.15 25.93
C THR A 190 -21.28 7.37 26.34
N HIS A 191 -22.21 8.03 27.00
CA HIS A 191 -23.53 7.46 27.29
C HIS A 191 -24.34 7.33 26.00
N HIS A 192 -25.02 6.20 25.80
CA HIS A 192 -25.77 5.93 24.58
C HIS A 192 -26.85 6.99 24.28
N SER A 193 -27.53 7.51 25.31
CA SER A 193 -28.59 8.52 25.17
C SER A 193 -28.08 9.91 24.78
N THR A 194 -26.83 10.25 25.10
CA THR A 194 -26.24 11.59 24.84
C THR A 194 -24.97 11.54 24.00
N ARG A 195 -24.71 10.38 23.37
CA ARG A 195 -23.46 10.07 22.65
C ARG A 195 -23.06 11.16 21.68
N TRP A 196 -23.96 11.53 20.77
CA TRP A 196 -23.62 12.49 19.73
C TRP A 196 -23.39 13.90 20.27
N VAL A 197 -24.13 14.31 21.30
CA VAL A 197 -23.90 15.60 21.98
C VAL A 197 -22.51 15.64 22.61
N GLN A 198 -22.12 14.55 23.29
CA GLN A 198 -20.79 14.44 23.90
C GLN A 198 -19.67 14.39 22.85
N VAL A 199 -19.83 13.58 21.80
CA VAL A 199 -18.85 13.47 20.70
C VAL A 199 -18.64 14.81 19.99
N LEU A 200 -19.72 15.50 19.60
CA LEU A 200 -19.64 16.79 18.92
C LEU A 200 -19.02 17.87 19.82
N ARG A 201 -19.34 17.86 21.12
CA ARG A 201 -18.71 18.75 22.10
C ARG A 201 -17.20 18.49 22.22
N HIS A 202 -16.78 17.23 22.30
CA HIS A 202 -15.36 16.87 22.31
C HIS A 202 -14.63 17.29 21.04
N GLU A 203 -15.28 17.13 19.87
CA GLU A 203 -14.73 17.56 18.60
C GLU A 203 -14.57 19.08 18.54
N TYR A 204 -15.61 19.85 18.91
CA TYR A 204 -15.56 21.30 18.97
C TYR A 204 -14.43 21.80 19.87
N ILE A 205 -14.32 21.25 21.09
CA ILE A 205 -13.27 21.64 22.03
C ILE A 205 -11.89 21.36 21.44
N SER A 206 -11.70 20.19 20.83
CA SER A 206 -10.40 19.74 20.32
C SER A 206 -9.95 20.47 19.05
N LEU A 207 -10.88 20.83 18.17
CA LEU A 207 -10.56 21.40 16.85
C LEU A 207 -10.67 22.92 16.79
N ILE A 208 -11.54 23.54 17.59
CA ILE A 208 -11.85 24.97 17.53
C ILE A 208 -11.41 25.65 18.82
N TRP A 209 -12.06 25.33 19.94
CA TRP A 209 -11.89 26.09 21.19
C TRP A 209 -10.43 26.09 21.69
N LEU A 210 -9.75 24.94 21.72
CA LEU A 210 -8.35 24.88 22.16
C LEU A 210 -7.43 25.72 21.26
N ARG A 211 -7.64 25.73 19.95
CA ARG A 211 -6.81 26.49 19.00
C ARG A 211 -7.03 27.99 19.15
N GLU A 212 -8.28 28.43 19.26
CA GLU A 212 -8.64 29.83 19.51
C GLU A 212 -8.07 30.36 20.82
N ASN A 213 -7.88 29.48 21.82
CA ASN A 213 -7.32 29.80 23.12
C ASN A 213 -5.80 29.52 23.22
N GLY A 214 -5.09 29.47 22.09
CA GLY A 214 -3.63 29.36 22.03
C GLY A 214 -3.05 28.00 22.45
N CYS A 215 -3.90 27.00 22.66
CA CYS A 215 -3.49 25.62 22.95
C CYS A 215 -3.29 24.86 21.64
N ASP A 216 -2.31 25.27 20.84
CA ASP A 216 -2.03 24.64 19.56
C ASP A 216 -1.17 23.37 19.75
N LEU A 217 -1.83 22.23 19.87
CA LEU A 217 -1.20 20.93 20.11
C LEU A 217 -0.47 20.36 18.88
N VAL A 218 -0.59 20.99 17.71
CA VAL A 218 -0.14 20.41 16.44
C VAL A 218 1.16 21.09 15.97
N LYS A 219 2.30 20.57 16.42
CA LYS A 219 3.58 20.84 15.74
C LYS A 219 3.63 20.03 14.45
N HIS A 220 3.56 20.69 13.30
CA HIS A 220 3.77 20.01 12.02
C HIS A 220 5.16 19.38 12.00
N THR A 221 5.21 18.06 11.96
CA THR A 221 6.47 17.32 11.81
C THR A 221 6.55 16.88 10.34
N PRO A 222 7.50 17.41 9.55
CA PRO A 222 7.65 17.00 8.17
C PRO A 222 8.02 15.52 8.10
N THR A 223 7.35 14.79 7.21
CA THR A 223 7.59 13.36 7.01
C THR A 223 8.95 13.17 6.35
N LYS A 224 9.83 12.38 6.98
CA LYS A 224 11.17 12.06 6.44
C LYS A 224 11.16 10.97 5.37
N THR A 225 10.04 10.26 5.20
CA THR A 225 9.93 9.09 4.31
C THR A 225 9.65 9.50 2.88
N LYS A 226 10.43 8.96 1.93
CA LYS A 226 10.23 9.10 0.48
C LYS A 226 9.89 7.73 -0.11
N TYR A 227 9.08 7.72 -1.16
CA TYR A 227 8.74 6.49 -1.90
C TYR A 227 9.95 5.95 -2.67
N ILE A 228 10.72 6.85 -3.28
CA ILE A 228 11.97 6.52 -3.98
C ILE A 228 13.12 6.60 -2.95
N PRO A 229 13.89 5.52 -2.73
CA PRO A 229 15.12 5.56 -1.94
C PRO A 229 16.11 6.59 -2.51
N PRO A 230 16.94 7.23 -1.67
CA PRO A 230 18.00 8.13 -2.14
C PRO A 230 19.05 7.41 -3.00
#